data_AF-A0A452QWQ7-F1
#
_entry.id   AF-A0A452QWQ7-F1
#
_cell.length_a   1.000
_cell.length_b   1.000
_cell.length_c   1.000
_cell.angle_alpha   90.00
_cell.angle_beta   90.00
_cell.angle_gamma   90.00
#
_symmetry.space_group_name_H-M   'P 1'
#
loop_
_entity.id
_entity.type
_entity.pdbx_description
1 polymer ?
#
loop_
_entity_poly.entity_id
_entity_poly.type
_entity_poly.pdbx_seq_one_letter_code
_entity_poly.pdbx_strand_id
1 'polypeptide(L)'
;MQLAKICTLVAMSPFPPSLSVADSPSILSKCLLFFFNYRIPEGPIDQGPASGRVRALEEQLLKAKEQIENYKKQTRNGLGKDHEILRRRIENGAKELWFFLQSELKKLKNLEGNVLQRHADEFLSDLGHHERSIMTDLYYLSQTDGAGDWREKEAKDLTELVQRRITYLQNPKDCSKAKKLVCNINKGCGYGCQLHHVVYCFMIAYGTQRTLILESQNWRYATGGWETVFRPVSETCTDRSGTSTGHWSGTPLMNLLVITLSLGQLGYTIDTQKIHFGV
;
A
#
# COMPACT_ATOMS: atom_id res chain seq x y z
N MET A 1 17.36 -5.73 -28.93
CA MET A 1 16.53 -4.61 -29.43
C MET A 1 15.09 -5.08 -29.64
N GLN A 2 14.37 -5.37 -28.55
CA GLN A 2 12.91 -5.66 -28.57
C GLN A 2 12.28 -5.57 -27.16
N LEU A 3 12.80 -4.65 -26.31
CA LEU A 3 12.25 -4.35 -24.98
C LEU A 3 11.86 -2.86 -24.84
N ALA A 4 11.95 -2.09 -25.93
CA ALA A 4 11.72 -0.64 -25.92
C ALA A 4 10.35 -0.22 -26.49
N LYS A 5 9.36 -1.13 -26.58
CA LYS A 5 8.02 -0.81 -27.14
C LYS A 5 6.82 -1.15 -26.25
N ILE A 6 7.00 -1.48 -24.98
CA ILE A 6 5.88 -1.75 -24.04
C ILE A 6 5.84 -0.73 -22.89
N CYS A 7 6.37 0.48 -23.09
CA CYS A 7 6.20 1.58 -22.12
C CYS A 7 5.37 2.77 -22.62
N THR A 8 4.88 2.76 -23.87
CA THR A 8 4.24 3.95 -24.46
C THR A 8 2.72 3.87 -24.59
N LEU A 9 2.04 3.02 -23.80
CA LEU A 9 0.57 2.86 -23.91
C LEU A 9 -0.20 2.88 -22.58
N VAL A 10 0.40 3.35 -21.49
CA VAL A 10 -0.34 3.55 -20.21
C VAL A 10 -0.54 5.03 -19.87
N ALA A 11 0.02 5.95 -20.66
CA ALA A 11 0.03 7.37 -20.32
C ALA A 11 -0.80 8.25 -21.29
N MET A 12 -2.02 7.84 -21.67
CA MET A 12 -2.94 8.76 -22.37
C MET A 12 -4.41 8.43 -22.07
N SER A 13 -4.98 8.97 -20.98
CA SER A 13 -6.36 9.53 -20.90
C SER A 13 -6.71 9.96 -19.45
N PRO A 14 -7.65 10.91 -19.28
CA PRO A 14 -7.59 11.92 -18.22
C PRO A 14 -8.46 11.61 -16.99
N PHE A 15 -7.98 12.05 -15.81
CA PHE A 15 -8.71 12.03 -14.54
C PHE A 15 -9.66 13.23 -14.41
N PRO A 16 -10.92 13.06 -13.94
CA PRO A 16 -11.74 14.15 -13.44
C PRO A 16 -11.40 14.50 -11.98
N PRO A 17 -11.69 15.73 -11.52
CA PRO A 17 -11.06 16.31 -10.34
C PRO A 17 -11.92 16.08 -9.09
N SER A 18 -11.45 15.21 -8.20
CA SER A 18 -11.59 15.31 -6.73
C SER A 18 -11.26 13.96 -6.10
N LEU A 19 -9.98 13.61 -6.02
CA LEU A 19 -9.48 12.65 -5.03
C LEU A 19 -8.01 12.97 -4.77
N SER A 20 -7.66 13.00 -3.49
CA SER A 20 -6.34 13.32 -2.97
C SER A 20 -5.28 12.34 -3.47
N VAL A 21 -4.17 12.89 -3.94
CA VAL A 21 -2.98 12.21 -4.43
C VAL A 21 -2.30 11.45 -3.29
N ALA A 22 -2.45 10.13 -3.26
CA ALA A 22 -1.46 9.20 -2.72
C ALA A 22 -1.74 7.79 -3.25
N ASP A 23 -0.67 7.14 -3.70
CA ASP A 23 -0.53 5.68 -3.85
C ASP A 23 -0.93 5.05 -5.20
N SER A 24 -0.04 5.21 -6.17
CA SER A 24 0.38 4.15 -7.10
C SER A 24 1.86 4.41 -7.45
N PRO A 25 2.78 3.44 -7.32
CA PRO A 25 3.00 2.44 -8.37
C PRO A 25 3.45 1.05 -7.80
N SER A 26 3.01 -0.10 -8.32
CA SER A 26 3.31 -0.78 -9.59
C SER A 26 4.25 -2.00 -9.41
N ILE A 27 3.78 -3.13 -9.95
CA ILE A 27 4.51 -4.02 -10.87
C ILE A 27 5.96 -4.37 -10.45
N LEU A 28 6.11 -5.22 -9.43
CA LEU A 28 7.39 -5.91 -9.16
C LEU A 28 7.20 -7.20 -8.31
N SER A 29 6.07 -7.90 -8.45
CA SER A 29 5.77 -9.07 -7.60
C SER A 29 5.11 -10.22 -8.35
N LYS A 30 5.70 -10.65 -9.48
CA LYS A 30 5.16 -11.78 -10.27
C LYS A 30 6.17 -12.81 -10.82
N CYS A 31 7.41 -12.90 -10.30
CA CYS A 31 8.42 -13.75 -10.97
C CYS A 31 9.14 -14.84 -10.18
N LEU A 32 8.72 -15.28 -8.99
CA LEU A 32 9.34 -16.46 -8.37
C LEU A 32 8.30 -17.31 -7.64
N LEU A 33 8.02 -18.50 -8.18
CA LEU A 33 7.71 -19.75 -7.45
C LEU A 33 7.24 -20.81 -8.47
N PHE A 34 8.19 -21.48 -9.10
CA PHE A 34 7.96 -22.71 -9.85
C PHE A 34 9.23 -23.55 -9.69
N PHE A 35 9.21 -24.60 -8.87
CA PHE A 35 9.99 -25.84 -9.03
C PHE A 35 9.77 -26.76 -7.81
N PHE A 36 9.63 -28.06 -8.09
CA PHE A 36 9.36 -29.22 -7.21
C PHE A 36 7.88 -29.32 -6.75
N ASN A 37 7.13 -30.37 -7.08
CA ASN A 37 7.46 -31.78 -6.88
C ASN A 37 6.38 -32.64 -7.57
N TYR A 38 6.73 -33.75 -8.24
CA TYR A 38 5.85 -34.92 -8.36
C TYR A 38 6.65 -36.14 -8.85
N ARG A 39 6.67 -37.20 -8.03
CA ARG A 39 6.87 -38.57 -8.51
C ARG A 39 5.88 -39.46 -7.78
N ILE A 40 5.01 -40.10 -8.57
CA ILE A 40 4.00 -41.08 -8.17
C ILE A 40 4.66 -42.45 -8.06
N PRO A 41 4.23 -43.33 -7.13
CA PRO A 41 4.26 -44.75 -7.36
C PRO A 41 2.85 -45.34 -7.42
N GLU A 42 2.64 -46.19 -8.42
CA GLU A 42 1.47 -47.06 -8.56
C GLU A 42 1.57 -48.26 -7.61
N GLY A 43 0.41 -48.74 -7.13
CA GLY A 43 0.28 -50.00 -6.41
C GLY A 43 -1.02 -50.71 -6.82
N PRO A 44 -1.08 -52.05 -6.76
CA PRO A 44 -1.94 -52.85 -7.61
C PRO A 44 -3.25 -53.33 -6.94
N ILE A 45 -4.11 -53.88 -7.81
CA ILE A 45 -5.46 -54.40 -7.61
C ILE A 45 -5.42 -55.84 -7.05
N ASP A 46 -6.26 -56.19 -6.08
CA ASP A 46 -6.87 -57.54 -6.04
C ASP A 46 -8.19 -57.65 -5.23
N GLN A 47 -8.97 -58.66 -5.56
CA GLN A 47 -10.38 -58.92 -5.23
C GLN A 47 -10.59 -59.76 -3.95
N GLY A 48 -11.67 -59.52 -3.19
CA GLY A 48 -12.05 -60.31 -2.00
C GLY A 48 -13.50 -60.11 -1.51
N PRO A 49 -14.04 -60.98 -0.63
CA PRO A 49 -15.45 -61.42 -0.55
C PRO A 49 -16.41 -60.45 0.15
N ALA A 50 -17.72 -60.71 0.10
CA ALA A 50 -18.82 -59.76 0.40
C ALA A 50 -18.82 -59.04 1.77
N SER A 51 -18.13 -59.52 2.82
CA SER A 51 -17.91 -58.74 4.06
C SER A 51 -16.85 -57.65 3.89
N GLY A 52 -15.87 -57.89 3.01
CA GLY A 52 -14.92 -56.90 2.53
C GLY A 52 -15.57 -55.87 1.62
N ARG A 53 -16.69 -56.17 0.95
CA ARG A 53 -17.44 -55.18 0.16
C ARG A 53 -18.06 -54.09 1.02
N VAL A 54 -18.58 -54.40 2.21
CA VAL A 54 -19.12 -53.39 3.13
C VAL A 54 -18.00 -52.48 3.64
N ARG A 55 -16.87 -53.05 4.08
CA ARG A 55 -15.69 -52.26 4.47
C ARG A 55 -15.08 -51.46 3.31
N ALA A 56 -15.04 -52.03 2.11
CA ALA A 56 -14.58 -51.34 0.91
C ALA A 56 -15.53 -50.22 0.49
N LEU A 57 -16.85 -50.40 0.66
CA LEU A 57 -17.85 -49.36 0.44
C LEU A 57 -17.74 -48.24 1.48
N GLU A 58 -17.49 -48.57 2.75
CA GLU A 58 -17.23 -47.57 3.81
C GLU A 58 -15.95 -46.77 3.52
N GLU A 59 -14.88 -47.45 3.09
CA GLU A 59 -13.62 -46.81 2.71
C GLU A 59 -13.76 -45.96 1.44
N GLN A 60 -14.53 -46.43 0.46
CA GLN A 60 -14.90 -45.64 -0.73
C GLN A 60 -15.76 -44.43 -0.36
N LEU A 61 -16.69 -44.56 0.59
CA LEU A 61 -17.53 -43.46 1.06
C LEU A 61 -16.70 -42.41 1.81
N LEU A 62 -15.71 -42.83 2.60
CA LEU A 62 -14.76 -41.94 3.27
C LEU A 62 -13.89 -41.20 2.25
N LYS A 63 -13.32 -41.90 1.26
CA LYS A 63 -12.54 -41.29 0.17
C LYS A 63 -13.40 -40.35 -0.68
N ALA A 64 -14.64 -40.72 -0.99
CA ALA A 64 -15.57 -39.87 -1.72
C ALA A 64 -15.94 -38.61 -0.92
N LYS A 65 -16.16 -38.73 0.40
CA LYS A 65 -16.38 -37.57 1.28
C LYS A 65 -15.16 -36.65 1.32
N GLU A 66 -13.96 -37.21 1.41
CA GLU A 66 -12.71 -36.45 1.39
C GLU A 66 -12.49 -35.75 0.03
N GLN A 67 -12.81 -36.42 -1.08
CA GLN A 67 -12.79 -35.83 -2.42
C GLN A 67 -13.84 -34.72 -2.57
N ILE A 68 -15.04 -34.90 -2.02
CA ILE A 68 -16.08 -33.85 -2.02
C ILE A 68 -15.63 -32.65 -1.18
N GLU A 69 -15.03 -32.86 -0.01
CA GLU A 69 -14.50 -31.78 0.82
C GLU A 69 -13.31 -31.08 0.17
N ASN A 70 -12.40 -31.82 -0.50
CA ASN A 70 -11.33 -31.23 -1.29
C ASN A 70 -11.86 -30.48 -2.52
N TYR A 71 -12.91 -30.98 -3.18
CA TYR A 71 -13.57 -30.29 -4.29
C TYR A 71 -14.33 -29.04 -3.81
N LYS A 72 -14.96 -29.08 -2.64
CA LYS A 72 -15.53 -27.89 -1.97
C LYS A 72 -14.45 -26.88 -1.60
N LYS A 73 -13.30 -27.35 -1.14
CA LYS A 73 -12.13 -26.53 -0.83
C LYS A 73 -11.47 -25.96 -2.09
N GLN A 74 -11.53 -26.66 -3.22
CA GLN A 74 -11.12 -26.17 -4.54
C GLN A 74 -12.14 -25.21 -5.16
N THR A 75 -13.44 -25.41 -4.95
CA THR A 75 -14.49 -24.47 -5.40
C THR A 75 -14.51 -23.19 -4.55
N ARG A 76 -13.93 -23.20 -3.34
CA ARG A 76 -13.52 -21.97 -2.63
C ARG A 76 -12.42 -21.17 -3.35
N ASN A 77 -11.74 -21.74 -4.35
CA ASN A 77 -10.84 -21.01 -5.25
C ASN A 77 -11.55 -20.46 -6.50
N GLY A 78 -12.89 -20.56 -6.56
CA GLY A 78 -13.70 -19.94 -7.61
C GLY A 78 -13.93 -18.44 -7.36
N LEU A 79 -14.40 -17.74 -8.37
CA LEU A 79 -14.82 -16.34 -8.22
C LEU A 79 -16.00 -16.26 -7.24
N GLY A 80 -15.91 -15.33 -6.28
CA GLY A 80 -16.96 -15.07 -5.31
C GLY A 80 -18.27 -14.68 -5.98
N LYS A 81 -19.39 -15.25 -5.50
CA LYS A 81 -20.72 -14.97 -6.06
C LYS A 81 -21.05 -13.48 -5.97
N ASP A 82 -20.81 -12.88 -4.80
CA ASP A 82 -21.17 -11.50 -4.53
C ASP A 82 -20.22 -10.54 -5.26
N HIS A 83 -18.92 -10.86 -5.36
CA HIS A 83 -17.99 -10.17 -6.25
C HIS A 83 -18.51 -10.07 -7.68
N GLU A 84 -18.91 -11.19 -8.28
CA GLU A 84 -19.38 -11.20 -9.67
C GLU A 84 -20.73 -10.50 -9.87
N ILE A 85 -21.62 -10.54 -8.88
CA ILE A 85 -22.88 -9.78 -8.89
C ILE A 85 -22.60 -8.28 -8.85
N LEU A 86 -21.76 -7.83 -7.91
CA LEU A 86 -21.42 -6.42 -7.74
C LEU A 86 -20.68 -5.88 -8.95
N ARG A 87 -19.70 -6.62 -9.49
CA ARG A 87 -18.98 -6.25 -10.70
C ARG A 87 -19.93 -6.01 -11.88
N ARG A 88 -20.89 -6.91 -12.11
CA ARG A 88 -21.90 -6.76 -13.17
C ARG A 88 -22.89 -5.63 -12.90
N ARG A 89 -23.28 -5.43 -11.63
CA ARG A 89 -24.17 -4.33 -11.26
C ARG A 89 -23.52 -2.96 -11.50
N ILE A 90 -22.24 -2.81 -11.17
CA ILE A 90 -21.45 -1.59 -11.46
C ILE A 90 -21.38 -1.37 -12.97
N GLU A 91 -21.07 -2.42 -13.74
CA GLU A 91 -21.02 -2.33 -15.20
C GLU A 91 -22.37 -1.91 -15.79
N ASN A 92 -23.47 -2.47 -15.29
CA ASN A 92 -24.81 -2.08 -15.70
C ASN A 92 -25.15 -0.66 -15.25
N GLY A 93 -24.82 -0.28 -14.02
CA GLY A 93 -25.02 1.06 -13.47
C GLY A 93 -24.35 2.13 -14.32
N ALA A 94 -23.12 1.87 -14.79
CA ALA A 94 -22.41 2.76 -15.70
C ALA A 94 -23.07 2.86 -17.09
N LYS A 95 -23.61 1.75 -17.62
CA LYS A 95 -24.37 1.75 -18.88
C LYS A 95 -25.66 2.56 -18.75
N GLU A 96 -26.42 2.37 -17.68
CA GLU A 96 -27.64 3.13 -17.42
C GLU A 96 -27.35 4.61 -17.21
N LEU A 97 -26.27 4.95 -16.51
CA LEU A 97 -25.83 6.33 -16.35
C LEU A 97 -25.51 6.96 -17.71
N TRP A 98 -24.83 6.23 -18.59
CA TRP A 98 -24.53 6.70 -19.94
C TRP A 98 -25.81 6.93 -20.76
N PHE A 99 -26.76 6.01 -20.73
CA PHE A 99 -28.05 6.19 -21.41
C PHE A 99 -28.83 7.39 -20.86
N PHE A 100 -28.85 7.56 -19.53
CA PHE A 100 -29.47 8.70 -18.87
C PHE A 100 -28.82 10.02 -19.29
N LEU A 101 -27.49 10.11 -19.23
CA LEU A 101 -26.72 11.28 -19.68
C LEU A 101 -27.05 11.66 -21.12
N GLN A 102 -27.03 10.68 -22.04
CA GLN A 102 -27.34 10.94 -23.46
C GLN A 102 -28.77 11.46 -23.66
N SER A 103 -29.73 10.89 -22.93
CA SER A 103 -31.14 11.26 -22.99
C SER A 103 -31.37 12.68 -22.47
N GLU A 104 -30.94 12.98 -21.24
CA GLU A 104 -31.18 14.27 -20.60
C GLU A 104 -30.41 15.41 -21.27
N LEU A 105 -29.16 15.18 -21.70
CA LEU A 105 -28.42 16.19 -22.46
C LEU A 105 -29.09 16.54 -23.79
N LYS A 106 -29.76 15.57 -24.44
CA LYS A 106 -30.53 15.83 -25.66
C LYS A 106 -31.79 16.66 -25.36
N LYS A 107 -32.43 16.46 -24.20
CA LYS A 107 -33.59 17.26 -23.77
C LYS A 107 -33.18 18.69 -23.40
N LEU A 108 -32.12 18.84 -22.62
CA LEU A 108 -31.60 20.15 -22.18
C LEU A 108 -31.28 21.09 -23.35
N LYS A 109 -30.77 20.56 -24.46
CA LYS A 109 -30.51 21.35 -25.69
C LYS A 109 -31.73 22.06 -26.27
N ASN A 110 -32.94 21.59 -25.95
CA ASN A 110 -34.19 22.13 -26.48
C ASN A 110 -34.94 23.00 -25.45
N LEU A 111 -34.34 23.27 -24.29
CA LEU A 111 -34.93 24.07 -23.22
C LEU A 111 -34.21 25.41 -23.08
N GLU A 112 -34.95 26.44 -22.66
CA GLU A 112 -34.41 27.79 -22.44
C GLU A 112 -34.94 28.41 -21.13
N GLY A 113 -34.25 29.44 -20.65
CA GLY A 113 -34.65 30.26 -19.50
C GLY A 113 -34.82 29.46 -18.21
N ASN A 114 -35.85 29.78 -17.43
CA ASN A 114 -36.08 29.18 -16.10
C ASN A 114 -36.41 27.68 -16.15
N VAL A 115 -36.96 27.19 -17.27
CA VAL A 115 -37.28 25.77 -17.45
C VAL A 115 -36.00 24.95 -17.62
N LEU A 116 -35.03 25.47 -18.37
CA LEU A 116 -33.70 24.88 -18.50
C LEU A 116 -33.01 24.76 -17.14
N GLN A 117 -33.00 25.83 -16.35
CA GLN A 117 -32.36 25.86 -15.03
C GLN A 117 -32.95 24.79 -14.10
N ARG A 118 -34.28 24.74 -13.96
CA ARG A 118 -34.94 23.74 -13.12
C ARG A 118 -34.63 22.31 -13.57
N HIS A 119 -34.71 22.05 -14.88
CA HIS A 119 -34.43 20.71 -15.40
C HIS A 119 -32.95 20.33 -15.24
N ALA A 120 -32.02 21.29 -15.36
CA ALA A 120 -30.61 21.06 -15.09
C ALA A 120 -30.34 20.75 -13.62
N ASP A 121 -31.04 21.43 -12.69
CA ASP A 121 -30.93 21.16 -11.25
C ASP A 121 -31.47 19.77 -10.88
N GLU A 122 -32.63 19.39 -11.41
CA GLU A 122 -33.21 18.05 -11.26
C GLU A 122 -32.26 16.98 -11.83
N PHE A 123 -31.75 17.20 -13.03
CA PHE A 123 -30.79 16.32 -13.68
C PHE A 123 -29.51 16.12 -12.84
N LEU A 124 -28.93 17.19 -12.30
CA LEU A 124 -27.75 17.10 -11.43
C LEU A 124 -28.04 16.33 -10.14
N SER A 125 -29.22 16.50 -9.56
CA SER A 125 -29.66 15.76 -8.38
C SER A 125 -29.73 14.26 -8.67
N ASP A 126 -30.41 13.88 -9.76
CA ASP A 126 -30.57 12.49 -10.18
C ASP A 126 -29.23 11.84 -10.52
N LEU A 127 -28.35 12.55 -11.25
CA LEU A 127 -26.98 12.12 -11.51
C LEU A 127 -26.22 11.85 -10.22
N GLY A 128 -26.36 12.72 -9.22
CA GLY A 128 -25.73 12.52 -7.92
C GLY A 128 -26.20 11.24 -7.25
N HIS A 129 -27.50 10.90 -7.32
CA HIS A 129 -28.00 9.64 -6.75
C HIS A 129 -27.49 8.42 -7.51
N HIS A 130 -27.45 8.49 -8.84
CA HIS A 130 -26.96 7.41 -9.68
C HIS A 130 -25.46 7.15 -9.45
N GLU A 131 -24.65 8.20 -9.41
CA GLU A 131 -23.21 8.12 -9.14
C GLU A 131 -22.94 7.52 -7.75
N ARG A 132 -23.65 7.99 -6.71
CA ARG A 132 -23.51 7.45 -5.35
C ARG A 132 -23.90 5.98 -5.25
N SER A 133 -24.89 5.53 -6.02
CA SER A 133 -25.25 4.10 -6.08
C SER A 133 -24.10 3.27 -6.63
N ILE A 134 -23.46 3.72 -7.71
CA ILE A 134 -22.30 3.03 -8.31
C ILE A 134 -21.13 3.02 -7.33
N MET A 135 -20.85 4.13 -6.65
CA MET A 135 -19.78 4.22 -5.65
C MET A 135 -20.04 3.33 -4.43
N THR A 136 -21.30 3.18 -4.04
CA THR A 136 -21.70 2.26 -2.96
C THR A 136 -21.46 0.80 -3.36
N ASP A 137 -21.82 0.41 -4.59
CA ASP A 137 -21.53 -0.94 -5.09
C ASP A 137 -20.01 -1.17 -5.21
N LEU A 138 -19.21 -0.17 -5.59
CA LEU A 138 -17.74 -0.23 -5.59
C LEU A 138 -17.17 -0.42 -4.18
N TYR A 139 -17.74 0.26 -3.19
CA TYR A 139 -17.38 0.04 -1.79
C TYR A 139 -17.66 -1.41 -1.38
N TYR A 140 -18.85 -1.94 -1.65
CA TYR A 140 -19.14 -3.35 -1.32
C TYR A 140 -18.25 -4.33 -2.10
N LEU A 141 -17.93 -4.04 -3.35
CA LEU A 141 -16.99 -4.84 -4.14
C LEU A 141 -15.59 -4.85 -3.50
N SER A 142 -15.18 -3.76 -2.85
CA SER A 142 -13.94 -3.74 -2.09
C SER A 142 -13.99 -4.61 -0.83
N GLN A 143 -15.15 -4.88 -0.25
CA GLN A 143 -15.24 -5.60 1.03
C GLN A 143 -15.58 -7.10 0.88
N THR A 144 -16.27 -7.47 -0.21
CA THR A 144 -16.81 -8.81 -0.44
C THR A 144 -15.73 -9.91 -0.45
N ASP A 145 -16.18 -11.14 -0.21
CA ASP A 145 -15.38 -12.36 -0.33
C ASP A 145 -14.08 -12.35 0.51
N GLY A 146 -14.13 -11.68 1.66
CA GLY A 146 -13.00 -11.57 2.60
C GLY A 146 -11.91 -10.59 2.17
N ALA A 147 -12.12 -9.81 1.11
CA ALA A 147 -11.16 -8.81 0.64
C ALA A 147 -10.93 -7.70 1.67
N GLY A 148 -11.96 -7.33 2.44
CA GLY A 148 -11.85 -6.38 3.56
C GLY A 148 -10.89 -6.89 4.65
N ASP A 149 -11.19 -8.06 5.21
CA ASP A 149 -10.39 -8.70 6.26
C ASP A 149 -8.94 -8.93 5.83
N TRP A 150 -8.73 -9.41 4.59
CA TRP A 150 -7.39 -9.62 4.05
C TRP A 150 -6.62 -8.30 3.93
N ARG A 151 -7.25 -7.22 3.44
CA ARG A 151 -6.59 -5.92 3.27
C ARG A 151 -6.23 -5.31 4.62
N GLU A 152 -7.12 -5.40 5.62
CA GLU A 152 -6.83 -4.93 6.98
C GLU A 152 -5.65 -5.69 7.58
N LYS A 153 -5.68 -7.03 7.48
CA LYS A 153 -4.60 -7.88 7.98
C LYS A 153 -3.26 -7.54 7.30
N GLU A 154 -3.24 -7.47 5.98
CA GLU A 154 -2.01 -7.19 5.23
C GLU A 154 -1.46 -5.80 5.54
N ALA A 155 -2.31 -4.78 5.62
CA ALA A 155 -1.90 -3.41 5.99
C ALA A 155 -1.32 -3.37 7.42
N LYS A 156 -1.91 -4.11 8.35
CA LYS A 156 -1.40 -4.24 9.72
C LYS A 156 -0.05 -4.95 9.74
N ASP A 157 0.10 -6.08 9.04
CA ASP A 157 1.33 -6.85 8.98
C ASP A 157 2.48 -6.02 8.37
N LEU A 158 2.20 -5.25 7.33
CA LEU A 158 3.17 -4.32 6.72
C LEU A 158 3.55 -3.18 7.67
N THR A 159 2.57 -2.62 8.38
CA THR A 159 2.82 -1.58 9.39
C THR A 159 3.71 -2.13 10.51
N GLU A 160 3.40 -3.30 11.05
CA GLU A 160 4.20 -3.96 12.08
C GLU A 160 5.62 -4.26 11.58
N LEU A 161 5.77 -4.72 10.34
CA LEU A 161 7.08 -4.97 9.75
C LEU A 161 7.93 -3.70 9.68
N VAL A 162 7.38 -2.60 9.17
CA VAL A 162 8.10 -1.33 9.05
C VAL A 162 8.42 -0.75 10.42
N GLN A 163 7.45 -0.76 11.36
CA GLN A 163 7.66 -0.28 12.73
C GLN A 163 8.73 -1.10 13.46
N ARG A 164 8.76 -2.43 13.30
CA ARG A 164 9.83 -3.28 13.84
C ARG A 164 11.20 -2.91 13.28
N ARG A 165 11.31 -2.67 11.97
CA ARG A 165 12.57 -2.27 11.33
C ARG A 165 13.04 -0.89 11.79
N ILE A 166 12.13 0.07 11.90
CA ILE A 166 12.41 1.41 12.45
C ILE A 166 12.89 1.30 13.90
N THR A 167 12.17 0.55 14.73
CA THR A 167 12.52 0.36 16.16
C THR A 167 13.89 -0.30 16.29
N TYR A 168 14.19 -1.31 15.47
CA TYR A 168 15.50 -1.95 15.44
C TYR A 168 16.62 -0.97 15.07
N LEU A 169 16.43 -0.17 14.01
CA LEU A 169 17.39 0.83 13.57
C LEU A 169 17.63 1.91 14.62
N GLN A 170 16.56 2.36 15.28
CA GLN A 170 16.62 3.43 16.26
C GLN A 170 17.25 2.99 17.57
N ASN A 171 17.27 1.69 17.90
CA ASN A 171 17.74 1.20 19.19
C ASN A 171 18.96 0.27 19.05
N PRO A 172 20.13 0.80 18.66
CA PRO A 172 21.36 0.02 18.60
C PRO A 172 21.79 -0.45 20.00
N LYS A 173 22.45 -1.61 20.08
CA LYS A 173 22.98 -2.16 21.34
C LYS A 173 24.10 -1.30 21.93
N ASP A 174 24.93 -0.71 21.08
CA ASP A 174 26.07 0.15 21.47
C ASP A 174 25.94 1.49 20.73
N CYS A 175 25.39 2.50 21.41
CA CYS A 175 25.21 3.83 20.83
C CYS A 175 26.53 4.51 20.48
N SER A 176 27.64 4.18 21.15
CA SER A 176 28.95 4.81 20.90
C SER A 176 29.53 4.44 19.52
N LYS A 177 29.13 3.28 18.99
CA LYS A 177 29.58 2.73 17.69
C LYS A 177 28.50 2.76 16.61
N ALA A 178 27.29 3.21 16.94
CA ALA A 178 26.20 3.31 15.98
C ALA A 178 26.52 4.38 14.94
N LYS A 179 26.19 4.12 13.67
CA LYS A 179 26.18 5.17 12.65
C LYS A 179 24.97 6.06 12.90
N LYS A 180 25.17 7.37 12.95
CA LYS A 180 24.16 8.36 13.34
C LYS A 180 23.90 9.37 12.23
N LEU A 181 22.66 9.82 12.14
CA LEU A 181 22.25 10.98 11.35
C LEU A 181 21.61 12.00 12.29
N VAL A 182 22.21 13.18 12.37
CA VAL A 182 21.75 14.30 13.20
C VAL A 182 20.81 15.17 12.38
N CYS A 183 19.62 15.40 12.92
CA CYS A 183 18.59 16.26 12.35
C CYS A 183 18.19 17.31 13.38
N ASN A 184 18.08 18.57 12.95
CA ASN A 184 17.71 19.67 13.83
C ASN A 184 16.28 20.15 13.51
N ILE A 185 15.39 20.12 14.51
CA ILE A 185 13.96 20.43 14.29
C ILE A 185 13.70 21.92 13.99
N ASN A 186 14.64 22.81 14.33
CA ASN A 186 14.46 24.26 14.31
C ASN A 186 14.55 24.88 12.92
N LYS A 187 13.97 24.22 11.91
CA LYS A 187 13.76 24.82 10.60
C LYS A 187 12.91 26.08 10.71
N GLY A 188 13.24 27.09 9.90
CA GLY A 188 12.58 28.40 9.81
C GLY A 188 11.14 28.38 9.26
N CYS A 189 10.24 27.55 9.78
CA CYS A 189 8.86 27.38 9.29
C CYS A 189 7.90 26.88 10.39
N GLY A 190 6.62 26.74 10.07
CA GLY A 190 5.60 26.25 11.00
C GLY A 190 5.71 24.76 11.36
N TYR A 191 4.92 24.31 12.34
CA TYR A 191 4.95 22.95 12.92
C TYR A 191 4.91 21.84 11.85
N GLY A 192 3.93 21.85 10.94
CA GLY A 192 3.81 20.79 9.92
C GLY A 192 5.04 20.71 9.00
N CYS A 193 5.65 21.85 8.67
CA CYS A 193 6.90 21.88 7.89
C CYS A 193 8.10 21.34 8.68
N GLN A 194 8.16 21.60 9.99
CA GLN A 194 9.19 21.03 10.87
C GLN A 194 9.01 19.52 11.05
N LEU A 195 7.77 19.04 11.21
CA LEU A 195 7.48 17.61 11.29
C LEU A 195 7.86 16.89 9.98
N HIS A 196 7.48 17.43 8.81
CA HIS A 196 7.91 16.88 7.52
C HIS A 196 9.44 16.90 7.35
N HIS A 197 10.14 17.90 7.91
CA HIS A 197 11.60 17.90 7.93
C HIS A 197 12.16 16.72 8.75
N VAL A 198 11.61 16.45 9.94
CA VAL A 198 11.99 15.29 10.75
C VAL A 198 11.69 13.97 10.03
N VAL A 199 10.51 13.83 9.40
CA VAL A 199 10.14 12.65 8.60
C VAL A 199 11.12 12.44 7.45
N TYR A 200 11.50 13.49 6.74
CA TYR A 200 12.52 13.43 5.70
C TYR A 200 13.88 12.95 6.24
N CYS A 201 14.35 13.52 7.36
CA CYS A 201 15.56 13.05 8.03
C CYS A 201 15.47 11.56 8.39
N PHE A 202 14.32 11.11 8.88
CA PHE A 202 14.06 9.72 9.24
C PHE A 202 14.16 8.80 8.02
N MET A 203 13.56 9.17 6.89
CA MET A 203 13.64 8.37 5.65
C MET A 203 15.09 8.22 5.16
N ILE A 204 15.90 9.29 5.21
CA ILE A 204 17.32 9.21 4.86
C ILE A 204 18.09 8.35 5.86
N ALA A 205 17.85 8.53 7.16
CA ALA A 205 18.47 7.75 8.21
C ALA A 205 18.18 6.25 8.00
N TYR A 206 16.93 5.91 7.68
CA TYR A 206 16.51 4.56 7.32
C TYR A 206 17.23 4.02 6.07
N GLY A 207 17.21 4.77 4.96
CA GLY A 207 17.85 4.35 3.71
C GLY A 207 19.38 4.22 3.81
N THR A 208 20.01 4.97 4.72
CA THR A 208 21.46 4.94 4.96
C THR A 208 21.88 4.08 6.15
N GLN A 209 20.93 3.37 6.78
CA GLN A 209 21.15 2.54 7.97
C GLN A 209 21.85 3.29 9.12
N ARG A 210 21.38 4.51 9.39
CA ARG A 210 21.86 5.37 10.48
C ARG A 210 20.75 5.58 11.50
N THR A 211 21.07 5.53 12.78
CA THR A 211 20.17 5.92 13.87
C THR A 211 19.92 7.42 13.80
N LEU A 212 18.66 7.84 13.77
CA LEU A 212 18.28 9.25 13.80
C LEU A 212 18.50 9.81 15.21
N ILE A 213 19.26 10.90 15.28
CA ILE A 213 19.44 11.75 16.47
C ILE A 213 18.72 13.07 16.20
N LEU A 214 17.73 13.38 17.04
CA LEU A 214 16.91 14.58 16.90
C LEU A 214 17.38 15.67 17.88
N GLU A 215 17.95 16.75 17.36
CA GLU A 215 18.25 17.94 18.15
C GLU A 215 17.01 18.84 18.22
N SER A 216 16.42 18.93 19.41
CA SER A 216 15.13 19.60 19.65
C SER A 216 15.18 20.76 20.65
N GLN A 217 16.35 21.10 21.19
CA GLN A 217 16.50 22.22 22.14
C GLN A 217 16.07 23.55 21.51
N ASN A 218 15.47 24.44 22.31
CA ASN A 218 14.96 25.74 21.86
C ASN A 218 13.91 25.64 20.75
N TRP A 219 13.13 24.55 20.75
CA TRP A 219 12.05 24.40 19.79
C TRP A 219 10.96 25.45 20.03
N ARG A 220 10.63 26.21 18.98
CA ARG A 220 9.71 27.36 19.05
C ARG A 220 8.32 27.03 19.63
N TYR A 221 7.90 25.77 19.52
CA TYR A 221 6.59 25.30 20.00
C TYR A 221 6.65 24.75 21.43
N ALA A 222 7.82 24.31 21.89
CA ALA A 222 8.07 23.89 23.26
C ALA A 222 9.58 23.98 23.53
N THR A 223 9.99 24.96 24.34
CA THR A 223 11.43 25.25 24.57
C THR A 223 12.18 24.07 25.19
N GLY A 224 11.48 23.22 25.94
CA GLY A 224 11.99 21.96 26.49
C GLY A 224 12.21 20.84 25.45
N GLY A 225 11.83 21.03 24.19
CA GLY A 225 12.10 20.13 23.09
C GLY A 225 10.98 19.14 22.75
N TRP A 226 11.32 18.18 21.90
CA TRP A 226 10.41 17.19 21.32
C TRP A 226 9.72 16.33 22.38
N GLU A 227 10.49 15.97 23.41
CA GLU A 227 10.11 15.08 24.50
C GLU A 227 9.04 15.66 25.44
N THR A 228 8.71 16.94 25.28
CA THR A 228 7.61 17.59 26.01
C THR A 228 6.23 17.08 25.60
N VAL A 229 6.11 16.56 24.37
CA VAL A 229 4.83 16.12 23.78
C VAL A 229 4.91 14.74 23.11
N PHE A 230 6.09 14.28 22.74
CA PHE A 230 6.30 12.99 22.08
C PHE A 230 7.31 12.12 22.83
N ARG A 231 7.30 10.82 22.56
CA ARG A 231 8.38 9.93 23.04
C ARG A 231 9.70 10.26 22.34
N PRO A 232 10.86 10.01 22.99
CA PRO A 232 12.14 10.15 22.31
C PRO A 232 12.20 9.24 21.08
N VAL A 233 12.93 9.66 20.06
CA VAL A 233 13.05 8.90 18.79
C VAL A 233 13.84 7.59 18.95
N SER A 234 14.54 7.41 20.07
CA SER A 234 15.30 6.22 20.44
C SER A 234 15.30 6.10 21.97
N GLU A 235 15.20 4.87 22.48
CA GLU A 235 15.32 4.56 23.91
C GLU A 235 16.77 4.29 24.32
N THR A 236 17.62 3.83 23.38
CA THR A 236 19.01 3.41 23.68
C THR A 236 20.08 4.34 23.12
N CYS A 237 19.74 5.26 22.23
CA CYS A 237 20.71 6.11 21.54
C CYS A 237 20.15 7.49 21.18
N THR A 238 20.26 8.42 22.12
CA THR A 238 19.83 9.83 21.95
C THR A 238 21.00 10.80 21.85
N ASP A 239 22.23 10.33 22.06
CA ASP A 239 23.43 11.15 22.05
C ASP A 239 24.13 11.17 20.69
N ARG A 240 24.69 12.33 20.34
CA ARG A 240 25.34 12.59 19.04
C ARG A 240 26.84 12.25 18.98
N SER A 241 27.43 11.68 20.04
CA SER A 241 28.87 11.38 20.08
C SER A 241 29.29 10.41 18.99
N GLY A 242 30.54 10.54 18.55
CA GLY A 242 31.16 9.61 17.62
C GLY A 242 32.58 10.01 17.28
N THR A 243 33.39 9.05 16.85
CA THR A 243 34.80 9.25 16.50
C THR A 243 35.02 10.13 15.26
N SER A 244 34.01 10.23 14.38
CA SER A 244 34.04 11.09 13.20
C SER A 244 32.68 11.74 12.95
N THR A 245 32.69 13.05 12.70
CA THR A 245 31.48 13.86 12.43
C THR A 245 31.70 14.70 11.17
N GLY A 246 30.67 14.82 10.32
CA GLY A 246 30.72 15.70 9.15
C GLY A 246 29.33 16.11 8.65
N HIS A 247 29.29 17.10 7.77
CA HIS A 247 28.05 17.49 7.09
C HIS A 247 27.74 16.56 5.91
N TRP A 248 26.46 16.41 5.59
CA TRP A 248 26.04 15.67 4.40
C TRP A 248 26.66 16.27 3.13
N SER A 249 27.32 15.46 2.30
CA SER A 249 28.00 15.94 1.08
C SER A 249 27.54 15.23 -0.20
N GLY A 250 26.48 14.41 -0.15
CA GLY A 250 25.92 13.70 -1.32
C GLY A 250 26.78 12.57 -1.89
N THR A 251 28.03 12.41 -1.46
CA THR A 251 28.91 11.26 -1.77
C THR A 251 28.71 10.13 -0.77
N PRO A 252 29.16 8.88 -1.05
CA PRO A 252 29.07 7.79 -0.08
C PRO A 252 29.97 8.09 1.13
N LEU A 253 29.42 8.84 2.09
CA LEU A 253 29.97 9.07 3.43
C LEU A 253 29.83 7.81 4.29
N MET A 254 30.11 6.65 3.71
CA MET A 254 29.97 5.34 4.36
C MET A 254 30.90 5.18 5.57
N ASN A 255 31.96 6.00 5.63
CA ASN A 255 33.02 5.96 6.64
C ASN A 255 32.81 6.92 7.83
N LEU A 256 31.90 7.90 7.73
CA LEU A 256 31.62 8.80 8.86
C LEU A 256 30.67 8.12 9.84
N LEU A 257 30.99 8.22 11.13
CA LEU A 257 30.13 7.67 12.17
C LEU A 257 28.90 8.56 12.37
N VAL A 258 29.07 9.89 12.39
CA VAL A 258 28.00 10.87 12.57
C VAL A 258 27.90 11.79 11.36
N ILE A 259 26.70 11.94 10.80
CA ILE A 259 26.43 12.87 9.70
C ILE A 259 25.37 13.87 10.11
N THR A 260 25.64 15.16 9.93
CA THR A 260 24.68 16.24 10.17
C THR A 260 24.03 16.67 8.86
N LEU A 261 22.71 16.60 8.82
CA LEU A 261 21.92 17.04 7.67
C LEU A 261 21.57 18.53 7.86
N SER A 262 22.20 19.40 7.08
CA SER A 262 21.96 20.85 7.20
C SER A 262 20.72 21.29 6.42
N LEU A 263 20.04 22.31 6.94
CA LEU A 263 18.77 22.83 6.42
C LEU A 263 18.85 23.36 4.98
N GLY A 264 20.04 23.79 4.52
CA GLY A 264 20.26 24.32 3.16
C GLY A 264 20.53 23.25 2.10
N GLN A 265 20.90 22.03 2.49
CA GLN A 265 21.21 20.93 1.56
C GLN A 265 19.96 20.18 1.07
N LEU A 266 18.82 20.45 1.69
CA LEU A 266 17.51 19.86 1.40
C LEU A 266 16.88 20.39 0.10
N GLY A 267 17.32 21.56 -0.38
CA GLY A 267 16.83 22.17 -1.62
C GLY A 267 17.36 21.52 -2.89
N TYR A 268 18.50 20.82 -2.81
CA TYR A 268 19.18 20.22 -3.98
C TYR A 268 18.85 18.73 -4.20
N THR A 269 18.18 18.07 -3.25
CA THR A 269 17.82 16.64 -3.35
C THR A 269 16.49 16.36 -4.05
N ILE A 270 15.76 17.39 -4.49
CA ILE A 270 14.56 17.20 -5.33
C ILE A 270 14.96 16.92 -6.78
N ASP A 271 16.23 17.13 -7.16
CA ASP A 271 16.73 16.64 -8.43
C ASP A 271 17.11 15.16 -8.27
N THR A 272 16.47 14.33 -9.08
CA THR A 272 16.52 12.87 -9.12
C THR A 272 17.93 12.29 -9.31
N GLN A 273 18.80 12.35 -8.30
CA GLN A 273 20.04 11.58 -8.27
C GLN A 273 19.87 10.34 -7.40
N LYS A 274 19.52 9.25 -8.08
CA LYS A 274 19.84 7.85 -7.77
C LYS A 274 20.26 7.59 -6.32
N ILE A 275 19.27 7.40 -5.44
CA ILE A 275 19.47 6.58 -4.25
C ILE A 275 19.67 5.15 -4.76
N HIS A 276 20.92 4.75 -4.99
CA HIS A 276 21.27 3.37 -5.26
C HIS A 276 21.00 2.57 -3.97
N PHE A 277 19.83 1.93 -3.89
CA PHE A 277 19.63 0.80 -3.00
C PHE A 277 20.48 -0.35 -3.55
N GLY A 278 21.69 -0.51 -3.00
CA GLY A 278 22.49 -1.70 -3.26
C GLY A 278 21.77 -2.91 -2.69
N VAL A 279 21.36 -3.82 -3.57
CA VAL A 279 21.02 -5.21 -3.23
C VAL A 279 22.31 -6.01 -3.21
#